data_AF-A0A7Z1N693-F1
#
_entry.id   AF-A0A7Z1N693-F1
#
_cell.length_a   1.000
_cell.length_b   1.000
_cell.length_c   1.000
_cell.angle_alpha   90.00
_cell.angle_beta   90.00
_cell.angle_gamma   90.00
#
_symmetry.space_group_name_H-M   'P 1'
#
loop_
_entity.id
_entity.type
_entity.pdbx_description
1 polymer ?
#
loop_
_entity_poly.entity_id
_entity_poly.type
_entity_poly.pdbx_seq_one_letter_code
_entity_poly.pdbx_strand_id
1 'polypeptide(L)'
;MEHGSKEYYEKQSEYWFDEASKFLKQRDELIGDIAKLRERNKDLEKKASAWDRHCKSVETDLINEFGKDDERVKFGMELNNKIFMEEDANE
;
A
#
# COMPACT_ATOMS: atom_id res chain seq x y z
N MET A 1 -26.15 -37.51 -24.00
CA MET A 1 -26.94 -36.37 -24.46
C MET A 1 -26.65 -36.15 -25.93
N GLU A 2 -27.68 -36.00 -26.75
CA GLU A 2 -27.49 -35.82 -28.19
C GLU A 2 -26.93 -34.42 -28.49
N HIS A 3 -25.82 -34.38 -29.22
CA HIS A 3 -25.17 -33.13 -29.60
C HIS A 3 -26.09 -32.33 -30.53
N GLY A 4 -26.30 -31.04 -30.25
CA GLY A 4 -27.19 -30.19 -31.04
C GLY A 4 -28.67 -30.24 -30.64
N SER A 5 -29.03 -31.03 -29.62
CA SER A 5 -30.36 -30.96 -29.01
C SER A 5 -30.56 -29.66 -28.21
N LYS A 6 -31.81 -29.25 -27.98
CA LYS A 6 -32.14 -28.09 -27.13
C LYS A 6 -31.55 -28.24 -25.71
N GLU A 7 -31.70 -29.43 -25.11
CA GLU A 7 -31.19 -29.73 -23.77
C GLU A 7 -29.66 -29.63 -23.69
N TYR A 8 -28.95 -30.00 -24.77
CA TYR A 8 -27.50 -29.83 -24.87
C TYR A 8 -27.09 -28.36 -24.77
N TYR A 9 -27.75 -27.48 -25.52
CA TYR A 9 -27.44 -26.04 -25.47
C TYR A 9 -27.85 -25.39 -24.15
N GLU A 10 -28.94 -25.81 -23.53
CA GLU A 10 -29.37 -25.32 -22.21
C GLU A 10 -28.30 -25.63 -21.14
N LYS A 11 -27.84 -26.89 -21.06
CA LYS A 11 -26.80 -27.27 -20.09
C LYS A 11 -25.45 -26.61 -20.37
N GLN A 12 -25.09 -26.42 -21.63
CA GLN A 12 -23.89 -25.66 -21.98
C GLN A 12 -24.03 -24.20 -21.53
N SER A 13 -25.19 -23.56 -21.76
CA SER A 13 -25.43 -22.19 -21.33
C SER A 13 -25.38 -22.04 -19.81
N GLU A 14 -25.98 -22.95 -19.05
CA GLU A 14 -25.92 -22.97 -17.58
C GLU A 14 -24.48 -23.09 -17.09
N TYR A 15 -23.72 -24.05 -17.64
CA TYR A 15 -22.31 -24.22 -17.29
C TYR A 15 -21.49 -22.95 -17.51
N TRP A 16 -21.62 -22.32 -18.67
CA TRP A 16 -20.87 -21.09 -18.97
C TRP A 16 -21.33 -19.90 -18.13
N PHE A 17 -22.62 -19.81 -17.80
CA PHE A 17 -23.13 -18.79 -16.90
C PHE A 17 -22.57 -18.94 -15.48
N ASP A 18 -22.54 -20.16 -14.96
CA ASP A 18 -21.99 -20.45 -13.63
C ASP A 18 -20.49 -20.16 -13.58
N GLU A 19 -19.75 -20.53 -14.62
CA GLU A 19 -18.33 -20.28 -14.71
C GLU A 19 -18.03 -18.78 -14.82
N ALA A 20 -18.78 -18.04 -15.64
CA ALA A 20 -18.69 -16.58 -15.72
C ALA A 20 -19.01 -15.92 -14.38
N SER A 21 -20.02 -16.41 -13.66
CA SER A 21 -20.43 -15.88 -12.35
C SER A 21 -19.34 -15.99 -11.29
N LYS A 22 -18.51 -17.05 -11.33
CA LYS A 22 -17.36 -17.19 -10.43
C LYS A 22 -16.31 -16.10 -10.69
N PHE A 23 -15.99 -15.85 -11.96
CA PHE A 23 -15.03 -14.81 -12.33
C PHE A 23 -15.54 -13.40 -11.96
N LEU A 24 -16.84 -13.14 -12.11
CA LEU A 24 -17.43 -11.87 -11.70
C LEU A 24 -17.29 -11.61 -10.20
N LYS A 25 -17.53 -12.63 -9.36
CA LYS A 25 -17.35 -12.52 -7.91
C LYS A 25 -15.91 -12.22 -7.52
N GLN A 26 -14.96 -12.96 -8.08
CA GLN A 26 -13.52 -12.73 -7.83
C GLN A 26 -13.08 -11.34 -8.26
N ARG A 27 -13.58 -10.86 -9.41
CA ARG A 27 -13.31 -9.49 -9.88
C ARG A 27 -13.80 -8.46 -8.87
N ASP A 28 -15.03 -8.60 -8.39
CA ASP A 28 -15.62 -7.62 -7.47
C ASP A 28 -14.90 -7.60 -6.12
N GLU A 29 -14.47 -8.77 -5.62
CA GLU A 29 -13.60 -8.89 -4.44
C GLU A 29 -12.25 -8.17 -4.64
N LEU A 30 -11.58 -8.44 -5.77
CA LEU A 30 -10.30 -7.80 -6.11
C LEU A 30 -10.43 -6.27 -6.25
N ILE A 31 -11.53 -5.78 -6.83
CA ILE A 31 -11.81 -4.34 -6.91
C ILE A 31 -11.92 -3.74 -5.50
N GLY A 32 -12.63 -4.43 -4.59
CA GLY A 32 -12.75 -4.02 -3.20
C GLY A 32 -11.41 -3.95 -2.47
N ASP A 33 -10.54 -4.94 -2.66
CA ASP A 33 -9.23 -4.98 -2.02
C ASP A 33 -8.26 -3.93 -2.61
N ILE A 34 -8.28 -3.72 -3.93
CA ILE A 34 -7.52 -2.65 -4.58
C ILE A 34 -7.95 -1.28 -4.05
N ALA A 35 -9.24 -1.05 -3.82
CA ALA A 35 -9.74 0.20 -3.26
C ALA A 35 -9.18 0.46 -1.85
N LYS A 36 -9.21 -0.55 -0.97
CA LYS A 36 -8.62 -0.46 0.38
C LYS A 36 -7.11 -0.21 0.34
N LEU A 37 -6.39 -0.88 -0.57
CA LEU A 37 -4.95 -0.67 -0.73
C LEU A 37 -4.62 0.75 -1.19
N ARG A 38 -5.40 1.31 -2.12
CA ARG A 38 -5.24 2.70 -2.56
C ARG A 38 -5.46 3.70 -1.42
N GLU A 39 -6.46 3.47 -0.58
CA GLU A 39 -6.71 4.30 0.60
C GLU A 39 -5.54 4.24 1.60
N ARG A 40 -5.08 3.03 1.92
CA ARG A 40 -3.90 2.83 2.80
C ARG A 40 -2.66 3.51 2.24
N ASN A 41 -2.39 3.37 0.94
CA ASN A 41 -1.26 4.03 0.29
C ASN A 41 -1.35 5.55 0.39
N LYS A 42 -2.53 6.14 0.19
CA LYS A 42 -2.74 7.59 0.34
C LYS A 42 -2.41 8.07 1.75
N ASP A 43 -2.74 7.29 2.78
CA ASP A 43 -2.42 7.64 4.15
C ASP A 43 -0.93 7.46 4.47
N LEU A 44 -0.29 6.44 3.91
CA LEU A 44 1.17 6.27 3.99
C LEU A 44 1.92 7.42 3.30
N GLU A 45 1.45 7.87 2.14
CA GLU A 45 2.02 9.04 1.43
C GLU A 45 1.93 10.31 2.28
N LYS A 46 0.79 10.55 2.96
CA LYS A 46 0.65 11.69 3.89
C LYS A 46 1.63 11.59 5.05
N LYS A 47 1.78 10.40 5.64
CA LYS A 47 2.72 10.17 6.75
C LYS A 47 4.16 10.37 6.30
N ALA A 48 4.54 9.84 5.14
CA ALA A 48 5.86 10.03 4.54
C ALA A 48 6.14 11.52 4.27
N SER A 49 5.17 12.27 3.74
CA SER A 49 5.30 13.72 3.52
C SER A 49 5.40 14.51 4.82
N ALA A 50 4.66 14.13 5.87
CA ALA A 50 4.80 14.74 7.19
C ALA A 50 6.19 14.48 7.78
N TRP A 51 6.72 13.27 7.60
CA TRP A 51 8.05 12.89 8.03
C TRP A 51 9.15 13.68 7.31
N ASP A 52 9.09 13.79 5.97
CA ASP A 52 10.04 14.60 5.20
C ASP A 52 10.08 16.06 5.69
N ARG A 53 8.92 16.63 6.01
CA ARG A 53 8.84 17.98 6.61
C ARG A 53 9.45 18.04 8.00
N HIS A 54 9.21 17.02 8.83
CA HIS A 54 9.81 16.93 10.17
C HIS A 54 11.34 16.84 10.09
N CYS A 55 11.89 15.95 9.27
CA CYS A 55 13.34 15.83 9.07
C CYS A 55 13.99 17.16 8.66
N LYS A 56 13.37 17.89 7.73
CA LYS A 56 13.85 19.21 7.30
C LYS A 56 13.80 20.25 8.42
N SER A 57 12.76 20.21 9.25
CA SER A 57 12.65 21.09 10.43
C SER A 57 13.78 20.80 11.41
N VAL A 58 13.99 19.53 11.76
CA VAL A 58 15.06 19.10 12.68
C VAL A 58 16.43 19.49 12.14
N GLU A 59 16.71 19.26 10.86
CA GLU A 59 17.96 19.66 10.24
C GLU A 59 18.17 21.17 10.35
N THR A 60 17.13 21.96 10.08
CA THR A 60 17.18 23.42 10.19
C THR A 60 17.48 23.87 11.62
N ASP A 61 16.81 23.28 12.60
CA ASP A 61 17.02 23.60 14.02
C ASP A 61 18.44 23.24 14.46
N LEU A 62 18.95 22.06 14.07
CA LEU A 62 20.32 21.65 14.36
C LEU A 62 21.35 22.59 13.73
N ILE A 63 21.16 22.99 12.47
CA ILE A 63 22.04 23.92 11.77
C ILE A 63 22.03 25.30 12.43
N ASN A 64 20.86 25.77 12.87
CA ASN A 64 20.73 27.06 13.55
C ASN A 64 21.47 27.07 14.90
N GLU A 65 21.45 25.96 15.64
CA GLU A 65 22.08 25.87 16.96
C GLU A 65 23.58 25.57 16.92
N PHE A 66 24.02 24.70 16.00
CA PHE A 66 25.40 24.19 15.98
C PHE A 66 26.23 24.69 14.79
N GLY A 67 25.59 25.21 13.74
CA GLY A 67 26.24 25.57 12.48
C GLY A 67 26.27 24.43 11.47
N LYS A 68 26.27 24.78 10.18
CA LYS A 68 26.04 23.85 9.06
C LYS A 68 26.99 22.65 8.98
N ASP A 69 28.26 22.85 9.32
CA ASP A 69 29.32 21.84 9.15
C ASP A 69 29.73 21.16 10.46
N ASP A 70 28.93 21.33 11.53
CA ASP A 70 29.20 20.73 12.83
C ASP A 70 28.82 19.23 12.86
N GLU A 71 29.69 18.38 13.42
CA GLU A 71 29.45 16.95 13.53
C GLU A 71 28.19 16.60 14.33
N ARG A 72 27.77 17.48 15.25
CA ARG A 72 26.52 17.32 16.02
C ARG A 72 25.28 17.43 15.15
N VAL A 73 25.33 18.14 14.02
CA VAL A 73 24.22 18.16 13.05
C VAL A 73 24.08 16.78 12.41
N LYS A 74 25.18 16.16 11.97
CA LYS A 74 25.17 14.81 11.39
C LYS A 74 24.66 13.78 12.41
N PHE A 75 25.21 13.81 13.62
CA PHE A 75 24.81 12.91 14.69
C PHE A 75 23.34 13.10 15.10
N GLY A 76 22.87 14.35 15.19
CA GLY A 76 21.47 14.67 15.48
C GLY A 76 20.51 14.15 14.41
N MET A 77 20.88 14.27 13.13
CA MET A 77 20.10 13.70 12.02
C MET A 77 20.10 12.17 12.03
N GLU A 78 21.21 11.53 12.36
CA GLU A 78 21.28 10.07 12.53
C GLU A 78 20.36 9.59 13.66
N LEU A 79 20.34 10.28 14.80
CA LEU A 79 19.42 9.97 15.89
C LEU A 79 17.97 10.16 15.47
N ASN A 80 17.63 11.28 14.81
CA ASN A 80 16.27 11.54 14.32
C ASN A 80 15.79 10.45 13.36
N ASN A 81 16.64 9.99 12.44
CA ASN A 81 16.29 8.93 11.50
C ASN A 81 16.12 7.56 12.19
N LYS A 82 16.85 7.29 13.28
CA LYS A 82 16.73 6.04 14.05
C LYS A 82 15.43 5.94 14.86
N ILE A 83 14.85 7.06 15.31
CA ILE A 83 13.61 7.07 16.12
C ILE A 83 12.44 6.37 15.42
N PHE A 84 12.40 6.35 14.09
CA PHE A 84 11.34 5.68 13.33
C PHE A 84 11.76 4.34 12.72
N MET A 85 13.06 4.07 12.62
CA MET A 85 13.62 2.86 12.01
C MET A 85 13.95 1.77 13.04
N GLU A 86 13.43 1.86 14.28
CA GLU A 86 13.46 0.71 15.18
C GLU A 86 12.82 -0.48 14.45
N GLU A 87 13.65 -1.48 14.17
CA GLU A 87 13.23 -2.77 13.64
C GLU A 87 12.01 -3.24 14.44
N ASP A 88 10.93 -3.63 13.77
CA ASP A 88 9.86 -4.40 14.40
C ASP A 88 10.51 -5.66 14.99
N ALA A 89 11.01 -5.57 16.23
CA ALA A 89 11.66 -6.64 16.96
C ALA A 89 10.62 -7.62 17.51
N ASN A 90 9.59 -7.93 16.73
CA ASN A 90 8.55 -8.90 17.03
C ASN A 90 8.07 -9.56 15.72
N GLU A 91 8.82 -10.56 15.26
CA GLU A 91 8.26 -11.74 14.59
C GLU A 91 7.92 -12.81 15.63
#